data_AF-A0A8S4Q244-F1
#
_entry.id   AF-A0A8S4Q244-F1
#
_cell.length_a   1.000
_cell.length_b   1.000
_cell.length_c   1.000
_cell.angle_alpha   90.00
_cell.angle_beta   90.00
_cell.angle_gamma   90.00
#
_symmetry.space_group_name_H-M   'P 1'
#
loop_
_entity.id
_entity.type
_entity.pdbx_description
1 polymer ?
#
loop_
_entity_poly.entity_id
_entity_poly.type
_entity_poly.pdbx_seq_one_letter_code
_entity_poly.pdbx_strand_id
1 'polypeptide(L)'
;MQLTQDQRVFVVSKWLRSGSLQQVADQFRERFPDRNVPAKSTILKNIKKYQREGTSLNVNKGRSGRRTARSDENIRIVAAVEDLRGQRDIIRDAVRAMRSMADIWIERNGGHVEGHWG
;
A
#
# COMPACT_ATOMS: atom_id res chain seq x y z
N MET A 1 -3.93 -1.86 18.03
CA MET A 1 -3.56 -2.59 16.80
C MET A 1 -2.09 -2.36 16.48
N GLN A 2 -1.37 -3.39 16.06
CA GLN A 2 -0.02 -3.26 15.51
C GLN A 2 -0.08 -3.27 13.99
N LEU A 3 0.52 -2.26 13.35
CA LEU A 3 0.64 -2.21 11.89
C LEU A 3 1.78 -3.11 11.43
N THR A 4 1.51 -3.91 10.38
CA THR A 4 2.54 -4.64 9.64
C THR A 4 3.47 -3.66 8.93
N GLN A 5 4.66 -4.12 8.55
CA GLN A 5 5.61 -3.31 7.77
C GLN A 5 4.95 -2.65 6.54
N ASP A 6 4.19 -3.43 5.78
CA ASP A 6 3.48 -2.95 4.59
C ASP A 6 2.48 -1.85 4.90
N GLN A 7 1.73 -1.99 5.99
CA GLN A 7 0.74 -1.02 6.44
C GLN A 7 1.40 0.27 6.94
N ARG A 8 2.56 0.17 7.59
CA ARG A 8 3.33 1.34 8.05
C ARG A 8 3.86 2.16 6.89
N VAL A 9 4.42 1.49 5.89
CA VAL A 9 4.89 2.11 4.65
C VAL A 9 3.73 2.80 3.96
N PHE A 10 2.64 2.08 3.71
CA PHE A 10 1.44 2.63 3.07
C PHE A 10 0.93 3.91 3.75
N VAL A 11 0.81 3.89 5.08
CA VAL A 11 0.31 5.03 5.86
C VAL A 11 1.19 6.28 5.65
N VAL A 12 2.51 6.14 5.73
CA VAL A 12 3.44 7.27 5.56
C VAL A 12 3.35 7.82 4.14
N SER A 13 3.30 6.95 3.16
CA SER A 13 3.37 7.34 1.75
C SER A 13 2.10 8.03 1.29
N LYS A 14 0.94 7.55 1.73
CA LYS A 14 -0.32 8.27 1.50
C LYS A 14 -0.35 9.60 2.22
N TRP A 15 0.17 9.69 3.45
CA TRP A 15 0.29 10.97 4.15
C TRP A 15 1.22 11.95 3.43
N LEU A 16 2.36 11.49 2.89
CA LEU A 16 3.29 12.34 2.13
C LEU A 16 2.64 12.91 0.87
N ARG A 17 1.75 12.16 0.21
CA ARG A 17 1.04 12.62 -0.98
C ARG A 17 -0.13 13.54 -0.67
N SER A 18 -0.85 13.29 0.42
CA SER A 18 -2.15 13.92 0.66
C SER A 18 -2.19 14.95 1.79
N GLY A 19 -1.27 14.84 2.75
CA GLY A 19 -1.29 15.63 3.99
C GLY A 19 -2.47 15.35 4.93
N SER A 20 -3.43 14.49 4.55
CA SER A 20 -4.71 14.31 5.23
C SER A 20 -4.85 12.95 5.87
N LEU A 21 -4.99 12.92 7.21
CA LEU A 21 -5.22 11.69 7.98
C LEU A 21 -6.52 10.99 7.60
N GLN A 22 -7.55 11.74 7.19
CA GLN A 22 -8.83 11.19 6.77
C GLN A 22 -8.67 10.40 5.47
N GLN A 23 -8.02 10.99 4.46
CA GLN A 23 -7.75 10.31 3.19
C GLN A 23 -6.83 9.09 3.36
N VAL A 24 -5.87 9.15 4.29
CA VAL A 24 -5.06 7.97 4.62
C VAL A 24 -5.93 6.85 5.19
N ALA A 25 -6.88 7.16 6.08
CA ALA A 25 -7.77 6.16 6.66
C ALA A 25 -8.72 5.54 5.62
N ASP A 26 -9.27 6.37 4.73
CA ASP A 26 -10.19 5.91 3.69
C ASP A 26 -9.46 5.02 2.67
N GLN A 27 -8.29 5.45 2.19
CA GLN A 27 -7.47 4.62 1.29
C GLN A 27 -6.92 3.37 1.98
N PHE A 28 -6.71 3.40 3.30
CA PHE A 28 -6.32 2.20 4.06
C PHE A 28 -7.43 1.15 4.03
N ARG A 29 -8.69 1.58 4.21
CA ARG A 29 -9.86 0.69 4.14
C ARG A 29 -9.96 0.01 2.78
N GLU A 30 -9.77 0.77 1.70
CA GLU A 30 -9.80 0.24 0.34
C GLU A 30 -8.65 -0.74 0.08
N ARG A 31 -7.45 -0.43 0.58
CA ARG A 31 -6.25 -1.24 0.29
C ARG A 31 -6.17 -2.53 1.12
N PHE A 32 -6.71 -2.51 2.33
CA PHE A 32 -6.66 -3.60 3.29
C PHE A 32 -8.08 -3.90 3.84
N PRO A 33 -9.00 -4.43 3.00
CA PRO A 33 -10.40 -4.62 3.38
C PRO A 33 -10.57 -5.60 4.54
N ASP A 34 -9.70 -6.61 4.65
CA ASP A 34 -9.73 -7.62 5.72
C ASP A 34 -9.13 -7.13 7.04
N ARG A 35 -8.81 -5.84 7.16
CA ARG A 35 -8.15 -5.26 8.33
C ARG A 35 -8.91 -4.05 8.84
N ASN A 36 -9.00 -3.97 10.17
CA ASN A 36 -9.56 -2.80 10.82
C ASN A 36 -8.73 -1.56 10.48
N VAL A 37 -9.44 -0.47 10.15
CA VAL A 37 -8.81 0.83 9.89
C VAL A 37 -8.07 1.28 11.16
N PRO A 38 -6.80 1.70 11.07
CA PRO A 38 -6.06 2.14 12.23
C PRO A 38 -6.69 3.41 12.80
N ALA A 39 -6.75 3.52 14.12
CA ALA A 39 -7.14 4.77 14.76
C ALA A 39 -6.22 5.92 14.30
N LYS A 40 -6.76 7.14 14.18
CA LYS A 40 -6.01 8.34 13.77
C LYS A 40 -4.75 8.55 14.62
N SER A 41 -4.81 8.24 15.91
CA SER A 41 -3.64 8.29 16.82
C SER A 41 -2.53 7.30 16.45
N THR A 42 -2.87 6.13 15.90
CA THR A 42 -1.90 5.12 15.42
C THR A 42 -1.23 5.58 14.13
N ILE A 43 -2.02 6.14 13.20
CA ILE A 43 -1.53 6.76 11.97
C ILE A 43 -0.55 7.89 12.31
N LEU A 44 -0.95 8.80 13.20
CA LEU A 44 -0.13 9.94 13.64
C LEU A 44 1.19 9.49 14.29
N LYS A 45 1.16 8.47 15.17
CA LYS A 45 2.38 7.92 15.78
C LYS A 45 3.35 7.39 14.72
N ASN A 46 2.83 6.78 13.66
CA ASN A 46 3.65 6.27 12.57
C ASN A 46 4.33 7.40 11.78
N ILE A 47 3.55 8.41 11.42
CA ILE A 47 4.04 9.62 10.73
C ILE A 47 5.09 10.34 11.58
N LYS A 48 4.82 10.58 12.86
CA LYS A 48 5.78 11.21 13.78
C LYS A 48 7.08 10.42 13.88
N LYS A 49 7.01 9.08 13.89
CA LYS A 49 8.21 8.24 13.86
C LYS A 49 9.00 8.47 12.57
N TYR A 50 8.32 8.43 11.42
CA TYR A 50 8.97 8.67 10.13
C TYR A 50 9.62 10.07 10.06
N GLN A 51 8.92 11.12 10.48
CA GLN A 51 9.46 12.48 10.52
C GLN A 51 10.73 12.59 11.39
N ARG A 52 10.75 11.89 12.53
CA ARG A 52 11.89 11.89 13.46
C ARG A 52 13.07 11.06 12.96
N GLU A 53 12.82 9.91 12.34
CA GLU A 53 13.81 8.85 12.12
C GLU A 53 14.10 8.58 10.64
N GLY A 54 13.40 9.24 9.71
CA GLY A 54 13.49 8.94 8.27
C GLY A 54 12.95 7.55 7.89
N THR A 55 12.35 6.83 8.84
CA THR A 55 11.79 5.50 8.60
C THR A 55 10.63 5.20 9.54
N SER A 56 9.59 4.55 9.01
CA SER A 56 8.49 3.98 9.82
C SER A 56 8.78 2.54 10.24
N LEU A 57 9.81 1.92 9.67
CA LEU A 57 10.16 0.52 9.85
C LEU A 57 10.85 0.29 11.19
N ASN A 58 10.57 -0.85 11.81
CA ASN A 58 11.35 -1.33 12.95
C ASN A 58 12.50 -2.19 12.41
N VAL A 59 13.45 -1.55 11.71
CA VAL A 59 14.63 -2.21 11.13
C VAL A 59 15.51 -2.92 12.17
N ASN A 60 15.34 -2.60 13.47
CA ASN A 60 16.12 -3.20 14.57
C ASN A 60 15.37 -4.26 15.38
N LYS A 61 14.29 -4.86 14.87
CA LYS A 61 13.65 -5.99 15.58
C LYS A 61 14.56 -7.23 15.50
N GLY A 62 15.52 -7.34 16.41
CA GLY A 62 16.48 -8.45 16.50
C GLY A 62 17.96 -8.06 16.66
N ARG A 63 18.33 -6.79 16.52
CA ARG A 63 19.69 -6.29 16.81
C ARG A 63 19.62 -5.29 17.95
N SER A 64 20.21 -5.63 19.09
CA SER A 64 20.16 -4.79 20.29
C SER A 64 20.77 -3.40 20.02
N GLY A 65 20.15 -2.37 20.59
CA GLY A 65 20.85 -1.15 21.00
C GLY A 65 20.85 0.09 20.09
N ARG A 66 20.67 0.02 18.77
CA ARG A 66 20.81 1.23 17.92
C ARG A 66 19.47 1.91 17.63
N ARG A 67 19.30 3.19 17.96
CA ARG A 67 18.17 4.00 17.47
C ARG A 67 18.33 4.21 15.96
N THR A 68 17.25 4.03 15.20
CA THR A 68 17.15 4.49 13.81
C THR A 68 17.22 6.01 13.79
N ALA A 69 18.41 6.57 13.56
CA ALA A 69 18.53 7.98 13.21
C ALA A 69 18.05 8.19 11.76
N ARG A 70 17.60 9.41 11.46
CA ARG A 70 17.32 9.85 10.10
C ARG A 70 18.62 9.80 9.30
N SER A 71 18.79 8.75 8.50
CA SER A 71 19.91 8.59 7.57
C SER A 71 19.40 8.63 6.14
N ASP A 72 20.25 9.10 5.22
CA ASP A 72 19.92 9.14 3.79
C ASP A 72 19.63 7.75 3.23
N GLU A 73 20.30 6.73 3.78
CA GLU A 73 20.04 5.32 3.45
C GLU A 73 18.61 4.90 3.80
N ASN A 74 18.12 5.25 4.99
CA ASN A 74 16.76 4.94 5.41
C ASN A 74 15.71 5.62 4.51
N ILE A 75 15.99 6.86 4.10
CA ILE A 75 15.13 7.61 3.18
C ILE A 75 15.12 6.94 1.80
N ARG A 76 16.28 6.55 1.27
CA ARG A 76 16.40 5.84 -0.02
C ARG A 76 15.70 4.49 -0.02
N ILE A 77 15.79 3.73 1.06
CA ILE A 77 15.09 2.44 1.19
C ILE A 77 13.58 2.65 1.14
N VAL A 78 13.05 3.64 1.87
CA VAL A 78 11.61 3.95 1.83
C VAL A 78 11.20 4.41 0.43
N ALA A 79 11.98 5.28 -0.22
CA ALA A 79 11.70 5.74 -1.58
C ALA A 79 11.72 4.59 -2.62
N ALA A 80 12.71 3.71 -2.57
CA ALA A 80 12.80 2.56 -3.48
C ALA A 80 11.66 1.55 -3.27
N VAL A 81 11.28 1.30 -2.01
CA VAL A 81 10.13 0.44 -1.69
C VAL A 81 8.83 1.07 -2.18
N GLU A 82 8.71 2.40 -2.14
CA GLU A 82 7.56 3.12 -2.68
C GLU A 82 7.47 3.06 -4.20
N ASP A 83 8.56 3.28 -4.92
CA ASP A 83 8.56 3.19 -6.39
C ASP A 83 8.17 1.80 -6.88
N LEU A 84 8.76 0.75 -6.29
CA LEU A 84 8.43 -0.64 -6.62
C LEU A 84 6.96 -0.96 -6.33
N ARG A 85 6.39 -0.38 -5.26
CA ARG A 85 4.96 -0.57 -4.91
C ARG A 85 4.05 0.21 -5.83
N GLY A 86 4.41 1.44 -6.20
CA GLY A 86 3.68 2.25 -7.17
C GLY A 86 3.54 1.52 -8.52
N GLN A 87 4.64 0.94 -9.01
CA GLN A 87 4.63 0.10 -10.22
C GLN A 87 3.71 -1.12 -10.08
N ARG A 88 3.74 -1.81 -8.93
CA ARG A 88 2.87 -2.97 -8.67
C ARG A 88 1.38 -2.61 -8.61
N ASP A 89 1.04 -1.46 -8.03
CA ASP A 89 -0.35 -1.01 -7.95
C ASP A 89 -0.88 -0.61 -9.34
N ILE A 90 -0.06 0.05 -10.18
CA ILE A 90 -0.39 0.31 -11.60
C ILE A 90 -0.71 -1.00 -12.35
N ILE A 91 0.13 -2.01 -12.19
CA ILE A 91 -0.09 -3.33 -12.83
C ILE A 91 -1.40 -3.96 -12.34
N ARG A 92 -1.68 -3.89 -11.03
CA ARG A 92 -2.92 -4.46 -10.47
C ARG A 92 -4.16 -3.76 -11.02
N ASP A 93 -4.13 -2.44 -11.12
CA ASP A 93 -5.26 -1.66 -11.62
C ASP A 93 -5.49 -1.91 -13.11
N ALA A 94 -4.41 -2.02 -13.90
CA ALA A 94 -4.50 -2.43 -15.30
C ALA A 94 -5.14 -3.82 -15.45
N VAL A 95 -4.72 -4.81 -14.65
CA VAL A 95 -5.29 -6.17 -14.68
C VAL A 95 -6.76 -6.18 -14.27
N ARG A 96 -7.15 -5.39 -13.26
CA ARG A 96 -8.57 -5.23 -12.87
C ARG A 96 -9.40 -4.63 -13.99
N ALA A 97 -8.91 -3.56 -14.63
CA ALA A 97 -9.59 -2.92 -15.75
C ALA A 97 -9.76 -3.90 -16.93
N MET A 98 -8.72 -4.66 -17.26
CA MET A 98 -8.80 -5.70 -18.29
C MET A 98 -9.85 -6.77 -17.96
N ARG A 99 -9.92 -7.21 -16.70
CA ARG A 99 -10.91 -8.20 -16.27
C ARG A 99 -12.34 -7.67 -16.35
N SER A 100 -12.57 -6.44 -15.86
CA SER A 100 -13.88 -5.80 -15.99
C SER A 100 -14.29 -5.59 -17.45
N MET A 101 -13.36 -5.25 -18.34
CA MET A 101 -13.65 -5.17 -19.78
C MET A 101 -13.98 -6.54 -20.38
N ALA A 102 -13.30 -7.61 -19.96
CA ALA A 102 -13.60 -8.97 -20.39
C ALA A 102 -15.02 -9.40 -19.94
N ASP A 103 -15.39 -9.11 -18.70
CA ASP A 103 -16.73 -9.41 -18.17
C ASP A 103 -17.81 -8.66 -18.99
N ILE A 104 -17.61 -7.37 -19.28
CA ILE A 104 -18.52 -6.56 -20.12
C ILE A 104 -18.61 -7.13 -21.55
N TRP A 105 -17.51 -7.62 -22.11
CA TRP A 105 -17.48 -8.20 -23.46
C TRP A 105 -18.28 -9.51 -23.53
N ILE A 106 -18.16 -10.34 -22.49
CA ILE A 106 -18.89 -11.61 -22.36
C ILE A 106 -20.40 -11.34 -22.18
N GLU A 107 -20.77 -10.35 -21.36
CA GLU A 107 -22.17 -9.96 -21.15
C GLU A 107 -22.83 -9.35 -22.40
N ARG A 108 -22.08 -8.54 -23.18
CA ARG A 108 -22.63 -7.86 -24.37
C ARG A 108 -22.74 -8.73 -25.61
N ASN A 109 -21.83 -9.68 -25.81
CA ASN A 109 -21.79 -10.47 -27.04
C ASN A 109 -22.31 -11.90 -26.88
N GLY A 110 -22.84 -12.23 -25.69
CA GLY A 110 -23.36 -13.57 -25.40
C GLY A 110 -22.23 -14.60 -25.40
N GLY A 111 -21.69 -14.92 -24.23
CA GLY A 111 -20.72 -15.99 -24.08
C GLY A 111 -21.28 -17.34 -24.55
N HIS A 112 -21.09 -17.68 -25.83
CA HIS A 112 -21.24 -19.02 -26.36
C HIS A 112 -20.19 -19.23 -27.46
N VAL A 113 -19.15 -20.00 -27.14
CA VAL A 113 -18.29 -20.60 -28.16
C VAL A 113 -18.76 -22.04 -28.27
N GLU A 114 -19.60 -22.36 -29.26
CA GLU A 114 -19.85 -23.76 -29.62
C GLU A 114 -18.56 -24.35 -30.15
N GLY A 115 -17.88 -25.11 -29.29
CA GLY A 115 -16.85 -26.04 -29.72
C GLY A 115 -17.50 -27.19 -30.50
N HIS A 116 -17.78 -26.98 -31.78
CA HIS A 116 -18.00 -28.08 -32.72
C HIS A 116 -16.64 -28.73 -33.00
N TRP A 117 -16.33 -29.80 -32.27
CA TRP A 117 -15.27 -30.73 -32.65
C TRP A 117 -15.88 -31.73 -33.63
N GLY A 118 -15.58 -31.55 -34.92
CA GLY A 118 -15.79 -32.56 -35.95
C GLY A 118 -14.69 -33.61 -35.96
#